data_AF-A0A1S4GMM3-F1
#
_entry.id   AF-A0A1S4GMM3-F1
#
_cell.length_a   1.000
_cell.length_b   1.000
_cell.length_c   1.000
_cell.angle_alpha   90.00
_cell.angle_beta   90.00
_cell.angle_gamma   90.00
#
_symmetry.space_group_name_H-M   'P 1'
#
loop_
_entity.id
_entity.type
_entity.pdbx_description
1 polymer ?
#
loop_
_entity_poly.entity_id
_entity_poly.type
_entity_poly.pdbx_seq_one_letter_code
_entity_poly.pdbx_strand_id
1 'polypeptide(L)'
;MFRFHSPCSFTLLCAIALVAVLIRSTQSCDLDQTQQGCRIDNGQCTCAFGCKSEFRYATKKECQDALKGRSSDICNRQPCMNGGTCTQVTTMPQYKCRCEGTGYWGNRCHRMCPKPDQLPPGTKFPHECVVI
;
A
#
# COMPACT_ATOMS: atom_id res chain seq x y z
N MET A 1 31.40 20.26 -61.76
CA MET A 1 30.24 19.46 -61.31
C MET A 1 29.35 20.37 -60.48
N PHE A 2 28.18 20.73 -61.00
CA PHE A 2 27.20 21.62 -60.35
C PHE A 2 26.49 20.91 -59.22
N ARG A 3 26.38 21.55 -58.04
CA ARG A 3 25.16 21.47 -57.22
C ARG A 3 24.92 22.84 -56.57
N PHE A 4 24.25 23.72 -57.31
CA PHE A 4 23.51 24.84 -56.73
C PHE A 4 22.49 24.24 -55.76
N HIS A 5 22.68 24.44 -54.46
CA HIS A 5 21.68 24.08 -53.46
C HIS A 5 20.56 25.13 -53.54
N SER A 6 19.42 24.73 -54.09
CA SER A 6 18.28 25.63 -54.26
C SER A 6 17.71 26.00 -52.88
N PRO A 7 17.52 27.29 -52.55
CA PRO A 7 17.07 27.73 -51.22
C PRO A 7 15.72 27.10 -50.80
N CYS A 8 14.86 26.78 -51.77
CA CYS A 8 13.62 26.02 -51.57
C CYS A 8 13.82 24.61 -50.99
N SER A 9 14.93 23.94 -51.32
CA SER A 9 15.20 22.58 -50.83
C SER A 9 15.57 22.59 -49.36
N PHE A 10 16.29 23.63 -48.91
CA PHE A 10 16.71 23.78 -47.51
C PHE A 10 15.53 24.17 -46.61
N THR A 11 14.65 25.05 -47.09
CA THR A 11 13.41 25.40 -46.39
C THR A 11 12.44 24.21 -46.28
N LEU A 12 12.35 23.38 -47.31
CA LEU A 12 11.52 22.17 -47.29
C LEU A 12 12.06 21.14 -46.29
N LEU A 13 13.38 20.93 -46.26
CA LEU A 13 14.04 20.05 -45.28
C LEU A 13 13.84 20.54 -43.85
N CYS A 14 13.96 21.85 -43.59
CA CYS A 14 13.66 22.44 -42.28
C CYS A 14 12.19 22.26 -41.88
N ALA A 15 11.25 22.47 -42.80
CA ALA A 15 9.83 22.28 -42.52
C ALA A 15 9.50 20.81 -42.19
N ILE A 16 10.06 19.85 -42.94
CA ILE A 16 9.91 18.42 -42.67
C ILE A 16 10.54 18.05 -41.32
N ALA A 17 11.69 18.61 -40.98
CA ALA A 17 12.32 18.39 -39.67
C ALA A 17 11.49 18.94 -38.52
N LEU A 18 10.91 20.14 -38.65
CA LEU A 18 10.01 20.72 -37.65
C LEU A 18 8.74 19.88 -37.49
N VAL A 19 8.12 19.44 -38.58
CA VAL A 19 6.96 18.54 -38.55
C VAL A 19 7.32 17.20 -37.89
N ALA A 20 8.49 16.62 -38.20
CA ALA A 20 8.96 15.39 -37.57
C ALA A 20 9.24 15.57 -36.06
N VAL A 21 9.75 16.72 -35.62
CA VAL A 21 9.94 17.05 -34.20
C VAL A 21 8.59 17.20 -33.47
N LEU A 22 7.60 17.81 -34.12
CA LEU A 22 6.24 17.92 -33.59
C LEU A 22 5.55 16.55 -33.48
N ILE A 23 5.71 15.67 -34.47
CA ILE A 23 5.19 14.29 -34.45
C ILE A 23 5.89 13.46 -33.37
N ARG A 24 7.19 13.66 -33.14
CA ARG A 24 7.97 12.94 -32.11
C ARG A 24 7.63 13.35 -30.67
N SER A 25 6.82 14.38 -30.47
CA SER A 25 6.48 14.90 -29.14
C SER A 25 5.21 14.27 -28.53
N THR A 26 4.49 13.41 -29.26
CA THR A 26 3.38 12.67 -28.68
C THR A 26 3.93 11.45 -27.93
N GLN A 27 4.10 11.57 -26.60
CA GLN A 27 4.26 10.42 -25.71
C GLN A 27 2.93 9.65 -25.68
N SER A 28 2.63 8.94 -26.76
CA SER A 28 1.46 8.09 -26.85
C SER A 28 1.84 6.71 -26.35
N CYS A 29 1.05 6.17 -25.43
CA CYS A 29 1.22 4.80 -24.97
C CYS A 29 0.97 3.82 -26.12
N ASP A 30 1.64 2.67 -26.10
CA ASP A 30 1.42 1.59 -27.06
C ASP A 30 -0.03 1.10 -26.99
N LEU A 31 -0.61 0.69 -28.13
CA LEU A 31 -2.05 0.37 -28.24
C LEU A 31 -2.48 -0.77 -27.29
N ASP A 32 -1.54 -1.64 -26.90
CA ASP A 32 -1.75 -2.78 -26.01
C ASP A 32 -1.62 -2.43 -24.51
N GLN A 33 -1.10 -1.24 -24.17
CA GLN A 33 -0.90 -0.81 -22.78
C GLN A 33 -2.07 -0.02 -22.18
N THR A 34 -3.13 0.19 -22.95
CA THR A 34 -4.31 0.89 -22.44
C THR A 34 -5.24 -0.06 -21.69
N GLN A 35 -5.60 0.30 -20.47
CA GLN A 35 -6.56 -0.45 -19.67
C GLN A 35 -7.46 0.50 -18.88
N GLN A 36 -8.63 -0.01 -18.49
CA GLN A 36 -9.39 0.63 -17.43
C GLN A 36 -8.67 0.36 -16.10
N GLY A 37 -8.46 1.41 -15.32
CA GLY A 37 -7.89 1.29 -13.99
C GLY A 37 -8.33 2.41 -13.07
N CYS A 38 -7.91 2.33 -11.82
CA CYS A 38 -8.25 3.28 -10.78
C CYS A 38 -6.99 3.75 -10.04
N ARG A 39 -7.06 4.98 -9.55
CA ARG A 39 -6.07 5.59 -8.66
C ARG A 39 -6.77 6.32 -7.54
N ILE A 40 -6.05 6.54 -6.46
CA ILE A 40 -6.52 7.36 -5.34
C ILE A 40 -6.17 8.82 -5.66
N ASP A 41 -7.19 9.66 -5.67
CA ASP A 41 -7.08 11.10 -5.85
C ASP A 41 -7.87 11.79 -4.73
N ASN A 42 -7.22 12.67 -3.96
CA ASN A 42 -7.83 13.37 -2.82
C ASN A 42 -8.61 12.46 -1.85
N GLY A 43 -8.10 11.26 -1.58
CA GLY A 43 -8.76 10.30 -0.68
C GLY A 43 -10.03 9.65 -1.25
N GLN A 44 -10.27 9.78 -2.57
CA GLN A 44 -11.34 9.12 -3.29
C GLN A 44 -10.80 8.28 -4.45
N CYS A 45 -11.52 7.23 -4.81
CA CYS A 45 -11.18 6.38 -5.94
C CYS A 45 -11.69 6.96 -7.25
N THR A 46 -10.75 7.36 -8.09
CA THR A 46 -11.01 7.87 -9.44
C THR A 46 -10.58 6.83 -10.45
N CYS A 47 -11.51 6.39 -11.30
CA CYS A 47 -11.28 5.37 -12.31
C CYS A 47 -11.42 5.96 -13.70
N ALA A 48 -10.50 5.65 -14.60
CA ALA A 48 -10.51 6.11 -15.96
C ALA A 48 -9.96 5.04 -16.90
N PHE A 49 -10.07 5.28 -18.20
CA PHE A 49 -9.37 4.52 -19.22
C PHE A 49 -8.12 5.28 -19.63
N GLY A 50 -7.00 4.61 -19.72
CA GLY A 50 -5.71 5.24 -19.98
C GLY A 50 -4.59 4.21 -19.92
N CYS A 51 -3.35 4.68 -19.79
CA CYS A 51 -2.20 3.80 -19.78
C CYS A 51 -2.12 3.03 -18.45
N LYS A 52 -1.69 1.77 -18.51
CA LYS A 52 -1.51 0.91 -17.33
C LYS A 52 -0.64 1.56 -16.25
N SER A 53 0.34 2.38 -16.64
CA SER A 53 1.21 3.14 -15.73
C SER A 53 0.49 4.17 -14.87
N GLU A 54 -0.65 4.69 -15.33
CA GLU A 54 -1.42 5.75 -14.65
C GLU A 54 -2.29 5.21 -13.50
N PHE A 55 -2.51 3.90 -13.46
CA PHE A 55 -3.43 3.26 -12.52
C PHE A 55 -2.69 2.32 -11.59
N ARG A 56 -2.91 2.51 -10.29
CA ARG A 56 -2.34 1.63 -9.25
C ARG A 56 -3.24 0.42 -8.96
N TYR A 57 -4.53 0.53 -9.27
CA TYR A 57 -5.52 -0.49 -9.00
C TYR A 57 -6.24 -0.88 -10.28
N ALA A 58 -6.52 -2.16 -10.47
CA ALA A 58 -7.25 -2.65 -11.64
C ALA A 58 -8.75 -2.38 -11.52
N THR A 59 -9.29 -2.37 -10.29
CA THR A 59 -10.73 -2.19 -10.06
C THR A 59 -11.03 -1.11 -9.03
N LYS A 60 -12.24 -0.54 -9.12
CA LYS A 60 -12.73 0.43 -8.13
C LYS A 60 -12.81 -0.17 -6.74
N LYS A 61 -13.16 -1.45 -6.63
CA LYS A 61 -13.25 -2.18 -5.36
C LYS A 61 -11.88 -2.30 -4.69
N GLU A 62 -10.87 -2.71 -5.43
CA GLU A 62 -9.49 -2.79 -4.93
C GLU A 62 -8.98 -1.42 -4.44
N CYS A 63 -9.25 -0.37 -5.22
CA CYS A 63 -8.95 1.00 -4.80
C CYS A 63 -9.70 1.39 -3.52
N GLN A 64 -10.98 1.05 -3.43
CA GLN A 64 -11.80 1.36 -2.25
C GLN A 64 -11.32 0.60 -1.02
N ASP A 65 -10.89 -0.65 -1.16
CA ASP A 65 -10.34 -1.44 -0.07
C ASP A 65 -9.00 -0.87 0.41
N ALA A 66 -8.20 -0.30 -0.49
CA ALA A 66 -7.00 0.44 -0.15
C ALA A 66 -7.29 1.77 0.59
N LEU A 67 -8.33 2.52 0.17
CA LEU A 67 -8.80 3.72 0.89
C LEU A 67 -9.41 3.41 2.24
N LYS A 68 -10.17 2.31 2.31
CA LYS A 68 -10.80 1.80 3.52
C LYS A 68 -9.79 1.20 4.48
N GLY A 69 -8.48 1.43 4.30
CA GLY A 69 -7.43 0.98 5.20
C GLY A 69 -7.95 0.85 6.63
N ARG A 70 -8.26 -0.40 7.03
CA ARG A 70 -8.80 -0.76 8.34
C ARG A 70 -10.18 -0.19 8.77
N SER A 71 -11.19 -0.13 7.90
CA SER A 71 -12.57 0.14 8.36
C SER A 71 -13.15 -0.93 9.31
N SER A 72 -12.46 -2.07 9.48
CA SER A 72 -12.64 -2.98 10.60
C SER A 72 -11.37 -3.05 11.44
N ASP A 73 -10.97 -1.96 12.07
CA ASP A 73 -10.03 -1.99 13.18
C ASP A 73 -10.63 -2.85 14.30
N ILE A 74 -10.24 -4.13 14.35
CA ILE A 74 -10.69 -5.08 15.38
C ILE A 74 -10.36 -4.55 16.78
N CYS A 75 -9.32 -3.73 16.89
CA CYS A 75 -8.92 -3.06 18.12
C CYS A 75 -9.92 -2.02 18.64
N ASN A 76 -10.81 -1.49 17.79
CA ASN A 76 -11.85 -0.56 18.22
C ASN A 76 -12.87 -1.21 19.17
N ARG A 77 -13.05 -2.54 19.07
CA ARG A 77 -13.87 -3.32 20.01
C ARG A 77 -13.18 -3.60 21.35
N GLN A 78 -11.97 -3.07 21.55
CA GLN A 78 -11.16 -3.24 22.76
C GLN A 78 -11.09 -4.71 23.22
N PRO A 79 -10.58 -5.63 22.37
CA PRO A 79 -10.54 -7.06 22.71
C PRO A 79 -9.51 -7.39 23.81
N CYS A 80 -8.55 -6.50 24.11
CA CYS A 80 -7.52 -6.72 25.11
C CYS A 80 -8.00 -6.21 26.48
N MET A 81 -7.94 -7.06 27.51
CA MET A 81 -8.36 -6.72 28.87
C MET A 81 -7.20 -6.14 29.69
N ASN A 82 -7.49 -5.64 30.89
CA ASN A 82 -6.50 -5.23 31.91
C ASN A 82 -5.41 -4.26 31.41
N GLY A 83 -5.77 -3.34 30.50
CA GLY A 83 -4.84 -2.34 29.97
C GLY A 83 -3.89 -2.85 28.88
N GLY A 84 -4.10 -4.06 28.34
CA GLY A 84 -3.29 -4.57 27.23
C GLY A 84 -3.43 -3.73 25.96
N THR A 85 -2.32 -3.54 25.25
CA THR A 85 -2.31 -2.79 23.97
C THR A 85 -2.79 -3.69 22.83
N CYS A 86 -3.75 -3.23 22.02
CA CYS A 86 -4.20 -3.95 20.83
C CYS A 86 -3.46 -3.51 19.57
N THR A 87 -3.06 -4.47 18.73
CA THR A 87 -2.48 -4.20 17.41
C THR A 87 -3.16 -5.07 16.35
N GLN A 88 -3.61 -4.45 15.26
CA GLN A 88 -4.20 -5.18 14.14
C GLN A 88 -3.11 -5.86 13.31
N VAL A 89 -3.26 -7.17 13.10
CA VAL A 89 -2.35 -8.01 12.30
C VAL A 89 -3.09 -8.59 11.09
N THR A 90 -2.36 -9.00 10.05
CA THR A 90 -2.96 -9.58 8.83
C THR A 90 -3.36 -11.04 9.00
N THR A 91 -2.74 -11.76 9.95
CA THR A 91 -3.02 -13.17 10.25
C THR A 91 -4.23 -13.34 11.15
N MET A 92 -5.05 -14.37 10.96
CA MET A 92 -6.17 -14.69 11.89
C MET A 92 -5.65 -14.84 13.32
N PRO A 93 -6.30 -14.26 14.35
CA PRO A 93 -7.64 -13.65 14.35
C PRO A 93 -7.71 -12.16 13.96
N GLN A 94 -6.70 -11.66 13.22
CA GLN A 94 -6.56 -10.29 12.73
C GLN A 94 -6.29 -9.24 13.82
N TYR A 95 -5.93 -9.68 15.03
CA TYR A 95 -5.42 -8.82 16.11
C TYR A 95 -4.46 -9.59 17.01
N LYS A 96 -3.61 -8.85 17.73
CA LYS A 96 -2.75 -9.37 18.80
C LYS A 96 -2.78 -8.40 19.98
N CYS A 97 -2.88 -8.94 21.18
CA CYS A 97 -2.77 -8.18 22.42
C CYS A 97 -1.35 -8.25 22.96
N ARG A 98 -0.81 -7.11 23.39
CA ARG A 98 0.46 -7.00 24.11
C ARG A 98 0.16 -6.67 25.57
N CYS A 99 0.52 -7.59 26.47
CA CYS A 99 0.19 -7.53 27.89
C CYS A 99 1.38 -7.14 28.79
N GLU A 100 2.55 -6.91 28.20
CA GLU A 100 3.77 -6.51 28.91
C GLU A 100 3.52 -5.25 29.77
N GLY A 101 4.01 -5.26 31.00
CA GLY A 101 3.82 -4.15 31.95
C GLY A 101 2.43 -4.08 32.60
N THR A 102 1.48 -4.94 32.24
CA THR A 102 0.15 -4.97 32.88
C THR A 102 0.08 -5.89 34.11
N GLY A 103 1.02 -6.84 34.23
CA GLY A 103 0.92 -7.94 35.21
C GLY A 103 -0.06 -9.05 34.81
N TYR A 104 -0.50 -9.05 33.55
CA TYR A 104 -1.37 -10.07 32.96
C TYR A 104 -0.76 -10.71 31.71
N TRP A 105 -1.22 -11.89 31.34
CA TRP A 105 -0.78 -12.64 30.17
C TRP A 105 -1.93 -13.37 29.47
N GLY A 106 -1.62 -14.00 28.33
CA GLY A 106 -2.55 -14.71 27.47
C GLY A 106 -3.09 -13.87 26.31
N ASN A 107 -3.85 -14.50 25.42
CA ASN A 107 -4.30 -13.91 24.15
C ASN A 107 -5.06 -12.57 24.26
N ARG A 108 -5.73 -12.33 25.39
CA ARG A 108 -6.50 -11.12 25.70
C ARG A 108 -6.09 -10.48 27.04
N CYS A 109 -4.91 -10.83 27.57
CA CYS A 109 -4.45 -10.35 28.88
C CYS A 109 -5.43 -10.67 30.02
N HIS A 110 -6.08 -11.84 29.98
CA HIS A 110 -7.14 -12.22 30.94
C HIS A 110 -6.62 -12.99 32.15
N ARG A 111 -5.34 -13.44 32.13
CA ARG A 111 -4.75 -14.23 33.21
C ARG A 111 -3.76 -13.38 33.98
N MET A 112 -3.79 -13.45 35.30
CA MET A 112 -2.76 -12.80 36.13
C MET A 112 -1.43 -13.55 35.98
N CYS A 113 -0.34 -12.79 36.02
CA CYS A 113 1.00 -13.36 36.01
C CYS A 113 1.26 -14.22 37.25
N PRO A 114 1.73 -15.47 37.10
CA PRO A 114 2.04 -16.32 38.24
C PRO A 114 3.31 -15.82 38.94
N LYS A 115 3.40 -16.06 40.25
CA LYS A 115 4.61 -15.75 41.04
C LYS A 115 5.66 -16.85 40.84
N PRO A 116 6.93 -16.53 40.57
CA PRO A 116 7.99 -17.52 40.34
C PRO A 116 8.08 -18.61 41.43
N ASP A 117 7.92 -18.21 42.70
CA ASP A 117 7.93 -19.11 43.86
C ASP A 117 6.84 -20.19 43.87
N GLN A 118 5.77 -20.03 43.09
CA GLN A 118 4.62 -20.94 43.08
C GLN A 118 4.56 -21.83 41.84
N LEU A 119 5.55 -21.74 40.93
CA LEU A 119 5.55 -22.57 39.73
C LEU A 119 6.21 -23.93 39.98
N PRO A 120 5.57 -25.04 39.58
CA PRO A 120 6.18 -26.36 39.59
C PRO A 120 7.46 -26.39 38.73
N PRO A 121 8.47 -27.18 39.12
CA PRO A 121 9.68 -27.39 38.32
C PRO A 121 9.34 -27.85 36.90
N GLY A 122 9.86 -27.16 35.88
CA GLY A 122 9.67 -27.52 34.47
C GLY A 122 8.52 -26.80 33.75
N THR A 123 7.81 -25.89 34.41
CA THR A 123 6.78 -25.07 33.75
C THR A 123 7.41 -23.87 33.02
N LYS A 124 6.94 -23.58 31.80
CA LYS A 124 7.40 -22.42 31.03
C LYS A 124 6.77 -21.15 31.57
N PHE A 125 7.59 -20.21 32.03
CA PHE A 125 7.13 -18.91 32.50
C PHE A 125 6.68 -18.04 31.31
N PRO A 126 5.53 -17.34 31.39
CA PRO A 126 5.07 -16.48 30.29
C PRO A 126 6.02 -15.30 30.09
N HIS A 127 6.44 -15.06 28.85
CA HIS A 127 7.32 -13.95 28.50
C HIS A 127 6.69 -12.58 28.82
N GLU A 128 5.36 -12.47 28.75
CA GLU A 128 4.63 -11.24 29.06
C GLU A 128 4.72 -10.85 30.55
N CYS A 129 5.10 -11.80 31.41
CA CYS A 129 5.20 -11.63 32.86
C CYS A 129 6.61 -11.33 33.36
N VAL A 130 7.60 -11.32 32.46
CA VAL A 130 8.98 -10.99 32.82
C VAL A 130 9.09 -9.47 32.92
N VAL A 131 9.35 -8.97 34.12
CA VAL A 131 9.66 -7.56 34.36
C VAL A 131 11.16 -7.40 34.13
N ILE A 132 11.55 -6.70 33.05
CA ILE A 132 12.95 -6.32 32.76
C ILE A 132 13.30 -5.00 33.44
#